data_AF-A0A7V9LDU7-F1
#
_entry.id   AF-A0A7V9LDU7-F1
#
_cell.length_a   1.000
_cell.length_b   1.000
_cell.length_c   1.000
_cell.angle_alpha   90.00
_cell.angle_beta   90.00
_cell.angle_gamma   90.00
#
_symmetry.space_group_name_H-M   'P 1'
#
loop_
_entity.id
_entity.type
_entity.pdbx_description
1 polymer ?
#
loop_
_entity_poly.entity_id
_entity_poly.type
_entity_poly.pdbx_seq_one_letter_code
_entity_poly.pdbx_strand_id
1 'polypeptide(L)'
;TWEGIKAAEVLEKEGIHCNLTLLFGMHQAVACAEAGVKLISPFVGRILDWHKKADKRDSYPAPEDPGVVSVTKIYNYYKKHGYKTEVMGASFRNLGEITELAGCDLLTIAPNLLADLQNSNAALPRKLDPAKAASMDIPKTPVDEATFRKMHEADKMAKEKLDEGIQGFSKAIVALEKLLEERYDAMGGKKKVGQAAHDFFKIYDLDGDGAITREEWGGAASVFAALDLDGDGRITPEELGAGLGGAFVLQK
;
A
#
# COMPACT_ATOMS: atom_id res chain seq x y z
N THR A 1 -6.24 12.61 -0.24
CA THR A 1 -6.48 14.03 0.14
C THR A 1 -7.90 14.41 -0.24
N TRP A 2 -8.39 15.58 0.18
CA TRP A 2 -9.71 16.05 -0.26
C TRP A 2 -9.77 16.21 -1.77
N GLU A 3 -8.73 16.82 -2.35
CA GLU A 3 -8.60 17.10 -3.77
C GLU A 3 -8.55 15.81 -4.58
N GLY A 4 -7.84 14.78 -4.11
CA GLY A 4 -7.81 13.46 -4.74
C GLY A 4 -9.17 12.75 -4.71
N ILE A 5 -9.96 12.94 -3.65
CA ILE A 5 -11.33 12.41 -3.57
C ILE A 5 -12.25 13.14 -4.56
N LYS A 6 -12.14 14.47 -4.67
CA LYS A 6 -12.91 15.25 -5.66
C LYS A 6 -12.53 14.90 -7.09
N ALA A 7 -11.25 14.64 -7.37
CA ALA A 7 -10.80 14.15 -8.67
C ALA A 7 -11.43 12.79 -9.00
N ALA A 8 -11.41 11.85 -8.04
CA ALA A 8 -12.04 10.54 -8.20
C ALA A 8 -13.55 10.64 -8.42
N GLU A 9 -14.25 11.56 -7.74
CA GLU A 9 -15.68 11.79 -7.95
C GLU A 9 -16.00 12.16 -9.41
N VAL A 10 -15.16 12.96 -10.05
CA VAL A 10 -15.30 13.31 -11.47
C VAL A 10 -15.00 12.09 -12.34
N LEU A 11 -13.88 11.41 -12.10
CA LEU A 11 -13.46 10.23 -12.86
C LEU A 11 -14.51 9.11 -12.84
N GLU A 12 -15.13 8.83 -11.70
CA GLU A 12 -16.17 7.79 -11.58
C GLU A 12 -17.43 8.14 -12.37
N LYS A 13 -17.80 9.42 -12.46
CA LYS A 13 -18.91 9.89 -13.30
C LYS A 13 -18.62 9.70 -14.79
N GLU A 14 -17.34 9.68 -15.16
CA GLU A 14 -16.85 9.42 -16.52
C GLU A 14 -16.59 7.92 -16.78
N GLY A 15 -16.86 7.04 -15.80
CA GLY A 15 -16.65 5.60 -15.92
C GLY A 15 -15.20 5.16 -15.69
N ILE A 16 -14.34 6.02 -15.15
CA ILE A 16 -12.96 5.72 -14.79
C ILE A 16 -12.90 5.36 -13.31
N HIS A 17 -12.83 4.06 -13.03
CA HIS A 17 -12.85 3.54 -11.67
C HIS A 17 -11.57 3.83 -10.90
N CYS A 18 -11.73 4.33 -9.68
CA CYS A 18 -10.65 4.79 -8.83
C CYS A 18 -10.43 3.87 -7.62
N ASN A 19 -9.17 3.65 -7.28
CA ASN A 19 -8.74 3.12 -5.99
C ASN A 19 -8.18 4.25 -5.13
N LEU A 20 -8.90 4.62 -4.08
CA LEU A 20 -8.47 5.67 -3.14
C LEU A 20 -7.58 5.05 -2.06
N THR A 21 -6.27 5.19 -2.25
CA THR A 21 -5.21 4.70 -1.35
C THR A 21 -4.78 5.75 -0.32
N LEU A 22 -3.81 5.42 0.54
CA LEU A 22 -3.34 6.26 1.66
C LEU A 22 -4.53 6.74 2.54
N LEU A 23 -5.42 5.81 2.85
CA LEU A 23 -6.60 6.06 3.69
C LEU A 23 -6.32 5.58 5.11
N PHE A 24 -6.44 6.49 6.07
CA PHE A 24 -6.07 6.26 7.47
C PHE A 24 -7.20 6.54 8.47
N GLY A 25 -8.05 7.53 8.16
CA GLY A 25 -9.11 8.00 9.07
C GLY A 25 -10.53 7.89 8.51
N MET A 26 -11.52 7.96 9.40
CA MET A 26 -12.94 7.88 9.06
C MET A 26 -13.40 9.03 8.16
N HIS A 27 -12.89 10.25 8.34
CA HIS A 27 -13.22 11.40 7.48
C HIS A 27 -12.89 11.15 6.01
N GLN A 28 -11.76 10.47 5.74
CA GLN A 28 -11.41 10.03 4.38
C GLN A 28 -12.37 8.96 3.88
N ALA A 29 -12.64 7.93 4.70
CA ALA A 29 -13.55 6.86 4.32
C ALA A 29 -14.95 7.39 3.99
N VAL A 30 -15.52 8.26 4.82
CA VAL A 30 -16.86 8.79 4.56
C VAL A 30 -16.87 9.65 3.30
N ALA A 31 -15.89 10.55 3.13
CA ALA A 31 -15.81 11.38 1.93
C ALA A 31 -15.65 10.56 0.64
N CYS A 32 -14.87 9.46 0.68
CA CYS A 32 -14.76 8.52 -0.44
C CYS A 32 -16.10 7.85 -0.77
N ALA A 33 -16.83 7.40 0.26
CA ALA A 33 -18.12 6.74 0.09
C ALA A 33 -19.17 7.69 -0.51
N GLU A 34 -19.19 8.95 -0.05
CA GLU A 34 -20.08 9.99 -0.56
C GLU A 34 -19.71 10.44 -1.98
N ALA A 35 -18.43 10.39 -2.33
CA ALA A 35 -17.94 10.60 -3.70
C ALA A 35 -18.24 9.42 -4.66
N GLY A 36 -18.73 8.29 -4.15
CA GLY A 36 -19.12 7.14 -4.97
C GLY A 36 -17.95 6.41 -5.61
N VAL A 37 -16.76 6.45 -4.99
CA VAL A 37 -15.57 5.78 -5.54
C VAL A 37 -15.75 4.27 -5.57
N LYS A 38 -15.15 3.59 -6.54
CA LYS A 38 -15.26 2.15 -6.73
C LYS A 38 -14.67 1.39 -5.55
N LEU A 39 -13.46 1.77 -5.12
CA LEU A 39 -12.72 1.04 -4.10
C LEU A 39 -11.88 1.99 -3.23
N ILE A 40 -11.73 1.65 -1.95
CA ILE A 40 -10.77 2.27 -1.03
C ILE A 40 -9.75 1.24 -0.53
N SER A 41 -8.50 1.69 -0.33
CA SER A 41 -7.43 0.88 0.25
C SER A 41 -6.93 1.46 1.57
N PRO A 42 -7.64 1.23 2.71
CA PRO A 42 -7.14 1.64 4.02
C PRO A 42 -5.91 0.83 4.44
N PHE A 43 -4.88 1.53 4.93
CA PHE A 43 -3.60 0.94 5.27
C PHE A 43 -3.56 0.54 6.74
N VAL A 44 -3.51 -0.76 7.02
CA VAL A 44 -3.55 -1.32 8.38
C VAL A 44 -2.20 -1.17 9.07
N GLY A 45 -1.16 -1.78 8.53
CA GLY A 45 0.15 -1.84 9.18
C GLY A 45 0.83 -0.48 9.35
N ARG A 46 0.55 0.50 8.48
CA ARG A 46 1.06 1.87 8.68
C ARG A 46 0.43 2.59 9.87
N ILE A 47 -0.82 2.27 10.21
CA ILE A 47 -1.46 2.77 11.42
C ILE A 47 -0.79 2.10 12.63
N LEU A 48 -0.58 0.79 12.60
CA LEU A 48 0.18 0.07 13.63
C LEU A 48 1.56 0.68 13.88
N ASP A 49 2.34 0.93 12.82
CA ASP A 49 3.69 1.51 12.93
C ASP A 49 3.68 2.86 13.67
N TRP A 50 2.71 3.72 13.35
CA TRP A 50 2.57 5.03 13.98
C TRP A 50 2.30 4.89 15.48
N HIS A 51 1.34 4.04 15.84
CA HIS A 51 0.92 3.82 17.22
C HIS A 51 1.99 3.12 18.07
N LYS A 52 2.70 2.13 17.53
CA LYS A 52 3.84 1.51 18.21
C LYS A 52 4.89 2.56 18.62
N LYS A 53 5.22 3.46 17.69
CA LYS A 53 6.17 4.56 17.94
C LYS A 53 5.63 5.57 18.95
N ALA A 54 4.38 6.00 18.79
CA ALA A 54 3.76 7.00 19.67
C ALA A 54 3.64 6.49 21.12
N ASP A 55 3.17 5.25 21.27
CA ASP A 55 2.90 4.62 22.57
C ASP A 55 4.11 3.90 23.17
N LYS A 56 5.26 3.91 22.46
CA LYS A 56 6.53 3.28 22.85
C LYS A 56 6.36 1.80 23.22
N ARG A 57 5.67 1.06 22.36
CA ARG A 57 5.39 -0.37 22.52
C ARG A 57 5.72 -1.14 21.25
N ASP A 58 6.12 -2.39 21.42
CA ASP A 58 6.59 -3.22 20.31
C ASP A 58 5.48 -3.95 19.56
N SER A 59 4.31 -4.13 20.17
CA SER A 59 3.23 -4.91 19.56
C SER A 59 1.85 -4.55 20.07
N TYR A 60 0.85 -4.97 19.31
CA TYR A 60 -0.57 -4.96 19.67
C TYR A 60 -1.13 -6.37 19.59
N PRO A 61 -1.97 -6.81 20.55
CA PRO A 61 -2.84 -7.96 20.31
C PRO A 61 -3.63 -7.72 19.02
N ALA A 62 -3.75 -8.74 18.16
CA ALA A 62 -4.36 -8.56 16.84
C ALA A 62 -5.77 -7.91 16.87
N PRO A 63 -6.68 -8.25 17.82
CA PRO A 63 -7.98 -7.58 17.91
C PRO A 63 -7.91 -6.10 18.36
N GLU A 64 -6.80 -5.70 19.00
CA GLU A 64 -6.56 -4.35 19.49
C GLU A 64 -5.68 -3.53 18.55
N ASP A 65 -5.22 -4.12 17.44
CA ASP A 65 -4.41 -3.42 16.45
C ASP A 65 -5.17 -2.19 15.93
N PRO A 66 -4.59 -0.98 16.01
CA PRO A 66 -5.30 0.25 15.69
C PRO A 66 -5.68 0.34 14.21
N GLY A 67 -4.93 -0.30 13.32
CA GLY A 67 -5.27 -0.42 11.91
C GLY A 67 -6.44 -1.37 11.67
N VAL A 68 -6.46 -2.52 12.34
CA VAL A 68 -7.59 -3.47 12.31
C VAL A 68 -8.86 -2.81 12.83
N VAL A 69 -8.76 -2.10 13.95
CA VAL A 69 -9.87 -1.34 14.54
C VAL A 69 -10.38 -0.27 13.56
N SER A 70 -9.47 0.45 12.89
CA SER A 70 -9.83 1.45 11.87
C SER A 70 -10.60 0.83 10.71
N VAL A 71 -10.05 -0.21 10.07
CA VAL A 71 -10.70 -0.87 8.91
C VAL A 71 -12.02 -1.52 9.30
N THR A 72 -12.11 -2.13 10.48
CA THR A 72 -13.37 -2.71 11.00
C THR A 72 -14.46 -1.65 11.13
N LYS A 73 -14.12 -0.46 11.66
CA LYS A 73 -15.07 0.66 11.76
C LYS A 73 -15.53 1.14 10.38
N ILE A 74 -14.58 1.29 9.44
CA ILE A 74 -14.87 1.70 8.06
C ILE A 74 -15.80 0.69 7.38
N TYR A 75 -15.46 -0.60 7.43
CA TYR A 75 -16.26 -1.67 6.85
C TYR A 75 -17.68 -1.66 7.40
N ASN A 76 -17.83 -1.63 8.73
CA ASN A 76 -19.14 -1.64 9.36
C ASN A 76 -19.97 -0.41 8.97
N TYR A 77 -19.37 0.78 8.93
CA TYR A 77 -20.03 2.00 8.45
C TYR A 77 -20.52 1.85 6.99
N TYR A 78 -19.67 1.32 6.12
CA TYR A 78 -19.98 1.14 4.70
C TYR A 78 -21.16 0.18 4.51
N LYS A 79 -21.13 -0.98 5.15
CA LYS A 79 -22.20 -1.98 5.06
C LYS A 79 -23.48 -1.51 5.74
N LYS A 80 -23.37 -0.82 6.88
CA LYS A 80 -24.52 -0.22 7.59
C LYS A 80 -25.31 0.74 6.71
N HIS A 81 -24.61 1.60 5.97
CA HIS A 81 -25.25 2.64 5.16
C HIS A 81 -25.45 2.25 3.70
N GLY A 82 -25.16 1.00 3.34
CA GLY A 82 -25.39 0.48 1.99
C GLY A 82 -24.49 1.06 0.91
N TYR A 83 -23.32 1.61 1.29
CA TYR A 83 -22.34 2.12 0.34
C TYR A 83 -21.78 1.01 -0.54
N LYS A 84 -21.59 1.31 -1.83
CA LYS A 84 -21.13 0.34 -2.85
C LYS A 84 -19.62 0.29 -3.01
N THR A 85 -18.92 1.29 -2.49
CA THR A 85 -17.46 1.32 -2.45
C THR A 85 -16.93 0.06 -1.76
N GLU A 86 -16.02 -0.65 -2.43
CA GLU A 86 -15.37 -1.84 -1.90
C GLU A 86 -14.31 -1.44 -0.87
N VAL A 87 -14.24 -2.18 0.24
CA VAL A 87 -13.21 -1.99 1.27
C VAL A 87 -12.12 -3.03 1.08
N MET A 88 -10.93 -2.58 0.64
CA MET A 88 -9.75 -3.44 0.48
C MET A 88 -8.69 -3.14 1.54
N GLY A 89 -8.66 -3.92 2.63
CA GLY A 89 -7.58 -3.79 3.62
C GLY A 89 -6.21 -4.01 2.98
N ALA A 90 -5.23 -3.15 3.31
CA ALA A 90 -3.92 -3.13 2.65
C ALA A 90 -2.77 -2.85 3.63
N SER A 91 -1.52 -3.06 3.16
CA SER A 91 -0.28 -2.72 3.86
C SER A 91 -0.11 -3.43 5.22
N PHE A 92 -0.35 -4.74 5.26
CA PHE A 92 -0.21 -5.57 6.47
C PHE A 92 1.25 -5.70 6.95
N ARG A 93 1.44 -5.96 8.26
CA ARG A 93 2.71 -6.34 8.91
C ARG A 93 2.74 -7.79 9.34
N ASN A 94 1.58 -8.39 9.64
CA ASN A 94 1.51 -9.73 10.21
C ASN A 94 0.18 -10.43 9.90
N LEU A 95 0.14 -11.75 10.12
CA LEU A 95 -1.06 -12.56 9.90
C LEU A 95 -2.24 -12.20 10.81
N GLY A 96 -1.96 -11.72 12.03
CA GLY A 96 -3.00 -11.33 12.98
C GLY A 96 -3.91 -10.25 12.41
N GLU A 97 -3.33 -9.22 11.79
CA GLU A 97 -4.09 -8.17 11.13
C GLU A 97 -4.99 -8.68 10.00
N ILE A 98 -4.47 -9.61 9.18
CA ILE A 98 -5.20 -10.17 8.04
C ILE A 98 -6.36 -11.02 8.52
N THR A 99 -6.10 -11.92 9.47
CA THR A 99 -7.09 -12.87 9.99
C THR A 99 -8.19 -12.16 10.79
N GLU A 100 -7.87 -11.07 11.49
CA GLU A 100 -8.89 -10.25 12.17
C GLU A 100 -9.78 -9.46 11.21
N LEU A 101 -9.36 -9.28 9.95
CA LEU A 101 -10.17 -8.67 8.89
C LEU A 101 -10.81 -9.70 7.94
N ALA A 102 -10.79 -10.99 8.30
CA ALA A 102 -11.44 -12.04 7.51
C ALA A 102 -12.93 -11.73 7.28
N GLY A 103 -13.34 -11.62 6.02
CA GLY A 103 -14.69 -11.22 5.62
C GLY A 103 -14.82 -9.79 5.08
N CYS A 104 -13.72 -9.02 5.06
CA CYS A 104 -13.59 -7.80 4.27
C CYS A 104 -13.87 -8.09 2.79
N ASP A 105 -14.25 -7.08 2.00
CA ASP A 105 -14.58 -7.29 0.59
C ASP A 105 -13.37 -7.82 -0.19
N LEU A 106 -12.21 -7.18 0.02
CA LEU A 106 -10.92 -7.61 -0.48
C LEU A 106 -9.84 -7.40 0.58
N LEU A 107 -8.72 -8.10 0.44
CA LEU A 107 -7.48 -7.85 1.17
C LEU A 107 -6.33 -7.96 0.17
N THR A 108 -5.48 -6.94 0.08
CA THR A 108 -4.25 -7.00 -0.73
C THR A 108 -3.07 -7.34 0.17
N ILE A 109 -2.47 -8.51 -0.07
CA ILE A 109 -1.55 -9.17 0.85
C ILE A 109 -0.23 -9.40 0.12
N ALA A 110 0.89 -9.04 0.77
CA ALA A 110 2.23 -9.23 0.22
C ALA A 110 2.56 -10.74 0.09
N PRO A 111 3.41 -11.13 -0.89
CA PRO A 111 3.69 -12.55 -1.17
C PRO A 111 4.20 -13.35 0.04
N ASN A 112 5.03 -12.74 0.89
CA ASN A 112 5.54 -13.39 2.11
C ASN A 112 4.39 -13.74 3.09
N LEU A 113 3.48 -12.80 3.34
CA LEU A 113 2.32 -13.03 4.21
C LEU A 113 1.31 -14.01 3.58
N LEU A 114 1.20 -14.06 2.25
CA LEU A 114 0.44 -15.09 1.55
C LEU A 114 1.04 -16.48 1.76
N ALA A 115 2.37 -16.61 1.69
CA ALA A 115 3.06 -17.87 1.97
C ALA A 115 2.85 -18.30 3.42
N ASP A 116 2.94 -17.38 4.38
CA ASP A 116 2.66 -17.65 5.79
C ASP A 116 1.22 -18.13 6.01
N LEU A 117 0.23 -17.53 5.33
CA LEU A 117 -1.16 -17.99 5.35
C LEU A 117 -1.30 -19.39 4.76
N GLN A 118 -0.67 -19.65 3.62
CA GLN A 118 -0.73 -20.94 2.93
C GLN A 118 -0.14 -22.07 3.80
N ASN A 119 0.86 -21.75 4.62
CA ASN A 119 1.50 -22.71 5.53
C ASN A 119 0.77 -22.87 6.88
N SER A 120 -0.28 -22.09 7.13
CA SER A 120 -1.06 -22.15 8.37
C SER A 120 -2.29 -23.05 8.25
N ASN A 121 -2.50 -23.91 9.26
CA ASN A 121 -3.71 -24.72 9.41
C ASN A 121 -4.64 -24.19 10.52
N ALA A 122 -4.41 -22.96 10.99
CA ALA A 122 -5.24 -22.35 12.02
C ALA A 122 -6.67 -22.10 11.50
N ALA A 123 -7.66 -22.18 12.40
CA ALA A 123 -9.03 -21.83 12.05
C ALA A 123 -9.13 -20.35 11.64
N LEU A 124 -9.83 -20.08 10.54
CA LEU A 124 -10.05 -18.73 10.01
C LEU A 124 -11.55 -18.36 10.08
N PRO A 125 -12.07 -18.00 11.26
CA PRO A 125 -13.45 -17.56 11.39
C PRO A 125 -13.65 -16.21 10.70
N ARG A 126 -14.78 -16.03 10.03
CA ARG A 126 -15.19 -14.74 9.49
C ARG A 126 -15.42 -13.74 10.63
N LYS A 127 -14.68 -12.64 10.66
CA LYS A 127 -14.79 -11.56 11.66
C LYS A 127 -15.66 -10.39 11.18
N LEU A 128 -15.57 -10.06 9.89
CA LEU A 128 -16.36 -8.99 9.26
C LEU A 128 -17.55 -9.59 8.51
N ASP A 129 -18.75 -9.22 8.93
CA ASP A 129 -20.01 -9.75 8.41
C ASP A 129 -20.96 -8.60 8.00
N PRO A 130 -21.41 -8.55 6.74
CA PRO A 130 -22.26 -7.48 6.23
C PRO A 130 -23.67 -7.49 6.83
N ALA A 131 -24.24 -8.66 7.14
CA ALA A 131 -25.55 -8.76 7.77
C ALA A 131 -25.50 -8.25 9.21
N LYS A 132 -24.43 -8.60 9.95
CA LYS A 132 -24.17 -8.04 11.28
C LYS A 132 -23.99 -6.53 11.21
N ALA A 133 -23.15 -6.04 10.31
CA ALA A 133 -22.90 -4.61 10.14
C ALA A 133 -24.17 -3.81 9.79
N ALA A 134 -25.03 -4.34 8.92
CA ALA A 134 -26.31 -3.72 8.54
C ALA A 134 -27.25 -3.49 9.75
N SER A 135 -27.18 -4.37 10.75
CA SER A 135 -27.99 -4.29 11.98
C SER A 135 -27.43 -3.36 13.06
N MET A 136 -26.18 -2.89 12.93
CA MET A 136 -25.53 -2.05 13.94
C MET A 136 -26.16 -0.67 14.06
N ASP A 137 -26.13 -0.05 15.24
CA ASP A 137 -26.52 1.35 15.41
C ASP A 137 -25.30 2.26 15.18
N ILE A 138 -25.12 2.72 13.93
CA ILE A 138 -24.05 3.63 13.54
C ILE A 138 -24.71 4.84 12.88
N PRO A 139 -24.61 6.04 13.47
CA PRO A 139 -25.19 7.24 12.87
C PRO A 139 -24.37 7.66 11.64
N LYS A 140 -25.08 8.20 10.64
CA LYS A 140 -24.44 8.78 9.46
C LYS A 140 -23.80 10.12 9.84
N THR A 141 -22.57 10.35 9.38
CA THR A 141 -21.84 11.61 9.62
C THR A 141 -21.50 12.22 8.28
N PRO A 142 -22.25 13.22 7.77
CA PRO A 142 -21.91 13.90 6.53
C PRO A 142 -20.54 14.59 6.64
N VAL A 143 -19.73 14.52 5.58
CA VAL A 143 -18.38 15.13 5.57
C VAL A 143 -18.26 16.07 4.38
N ASP A 144 -18.57 17.34 4.60
CA ASP A 144 -18.20 18.41 3.68
C ASP A 144 -16.71 18.77 3.80
N GLU A 145 -16.23 19.70 2.97
CA GLU A 145 -14.81 20.06 2.96
C GLU A 145 -14.33 20.63 4.30
N ALA A 146 -15.12 21.51 4.91
CA ALA A 146 -14.75 22.15 6.17
C ALA A 146 -14.66 21.09 7.29
N THR A 147 -15.62 20.17 7.34
CA THR A 147 -15.63 19.06 8.28
C THR A 147 -14.47 18.10 8.02
N PHE A 148 -14.21 17.74 6.75
CA PHE A 148 -13.08 16.91 6.36
C PHE A 148 -11.76 17.49 6.87
N ARG A 149 -11.49 18.77 6.55
CA ARG A 149 -10.24 19.43 6.93
C ARG A 149 -10.10 19.52 8.45
N LYS A 150 -11.18 19.85 9.16
CA LYS A 150 -11.20 19.90 10.63
C LYS A 150 -10.92 18.53 11.26
N MET A 151 -11.58 17.48 10.79
CA MET A 151 -11.38 16.12 11.29
C MET A 151 -9.97 15.62 10.98
N HIS A 152 -9.46 15.91 9.78
CA HIS A 152 -8.12 15.52 9.39
C HIS A 152 -7.04 16.21 10.22
N GLU A 153 -7.21 17.51 10.51
CA GLU A 153 -6.29 18.25 11.37
C GLU A 153 -6.28 17.72 12.81
N ALA A 154 -7.44 17.26 13.31
CA ALA A 154 -7.56 16.68 14.64
C ALA A 154 -6.98 15.26 14.74
N ASP A 155 -6.89 14.52 13.63
CA ASP A 155 -6.32 13.18 13.56
C ASP A 155 -4.84 13.22 13.17
N LYS A 156 -3.98 13.40 14.19
CA LYS A 156 -2.54 13.50 14.03
C LYS A 156 -1.94 12.31 13.25
N MET A 157 -2.39 11.09 13.54
CA MET A 157 -1.90 9.88 12.88
C MET A 157 -2.25 9.91 11.40
N ALA A 158 -3.51 10.16 11.05
CA ALA A 158 -3.93 10.19 9.66
C ALA A 158 -3.23 11.30 8.87
N LYS A 159 -3.02 12.47 9.48
CA LYS A 159 -2.28 13.60 8.88
C LYS A 159 -0.84 13.24 8.57
N GLU A 160 -0.09 12.82 9.60
CA GLU A 160 1.32 12.48 9.42
C GLU A 160 1.50 11.32 8.42
N LYS A 161 0.67 10.27 8.50
CA LYS A 161 0.79 9.12 7.58
C LYS A 161 0.36 9.42 6.15
N LEU A 162 -0.58 10.33 5.95
CA LEU A 162 -0.92 10.81 4.60
C LEU A 162 0.24 11.61 4.00
N ASP A 163 0.78 12.56 4.75
CA ASP A 163 1.89 13.41 4.29
C ASP A 163 3.16 12.58 4.00
N GLU A 164 3.56 11.71 4.94
CA GLU A 164 4.67 10.78 4.76
C GLU A 164 4.45 9.87 3.55
N GLY A 165 3.23 9.37 3.36
CA GLY A 165 2.87 8.49 2.25
C GLY A 165 3.00 9.17 0.90
N ILE A 166 2.50 10.39 0.78
CA ILE A 166 2.58 11.19 -0.45
C ILE A 166 4.05 11.53 -0.75
N GLN A 167 4.82 11.99 0.23
CA GLN A 167 6.23 12.29 0.06
C GLN A 167 7.04 11.06 -0.39
N GLY A 168 6.75 9.89 0.20
CA GLY A 168 7.37 8.63 -0.20
C GLY A 168 7.11 8.26 -1.66
N PHE A 169 5.86 8.37 -2.11
CA PHE A 169 5.52 8.10 -3.52
C PHE A 169 6.09 9.15 -4.48
N SER A 170 6.08 10.43 -4.10
CA SER A 170 6.71 11.50 -4.89
C SER A 170 8.23 11.30 -5.02
N LYS A 171 8.90 10.82 -3.97
CA LYS A 171 10.33 10.49 -4.04
C LYS A 171 10.57 9.29 -4.99
N ALA A 172 9.71 8.28 -4.94
CA ALA A 172 9.83 7.09 -5.79
C ALA A 172 9.66 7.43 -7.28
N ILE A 173 8.70 8.29 -7.64
CA ILE A 173 8.51 8.71 -9.05
C ILE A 173 9.71 9.51 -9.56
N VAL A 174 10.28 10.43 -8.78
CA VAL A 174 11.49 11.17 -9.17
C VAL A 174 12.69 10.23 -9.37
N ALA A 175 12.84 9.22 -8.51
CA ALA A 175 13.89 8.21 -8.68
C ALA A 175 13.69 7.40 -9.98
N LEU A 176 12.46 7.02 -10.29
CA LEU A 176 12.11 6.33 -11.52
C LEU A 176 12.37 7.20 -12.76
N GLU A 177 12.01 8.48 -12.74
CA GLU A 177 12.27 9.43 -13.84
C GLU A 177 13.76 9.54 -14.15
N LYS A 178 14.61 9.65 -13.12
CA LYS A 178 16.08 9.65 -13.29
C LYS A 178 16.59 8.35 -13.89
N LEU A 179 16.08 7.21 -13.42
CA LEU A 179 16.43 5.92 -14.01
C LEU A 179 16.07 5.88 -15.49
N LEU A 180 14.87 6.34 -15.86
CA LEU A 180 14.43 6.38 -17.26
C LEU A 180 15.28 7.33 -18.11
N GLU A 181 15.67 8.48 -17.58
CA GLU A 181 16.58 9.42 -18.25
C GLU A 181 17.95 8.77 -18.53
N GLU A 182 18.55 8.10 -17.54
CA GLU A 182 19.81 7.40 -17.74
C GLU A 182 19.71 6.28 -18.78
N ARG A 183 18.58 5.56 -18.78
CA ARG A 183 18.31 4.51 -19.77
C ARG A 183 18.15 5.08 -21.18
N TYR A 184 17.45 6.21 -21.30
CA TYR A 184 17.28 6.91 -22.57
C TYR A 184 18.64 7.39 -23.12
N ASP A 185 19.50 7.96 -22.26
CA ASP A 185 20.84 8.39 -22.65
C ASP A 185 21.76 7.23 -23.04
N ALA A 186 21.67 6.10 -22.34
CA ALA A 186 22.42 4.89 -22.67
C ALA A 186 22.00 4.33 -24.04
N MET A 187 20.70 4.31 -24.35
CA MET A 187 20.18 3.91 -25.68
C MET A 187 20.62 4.89 -26.79
N GLY A 188 20.77 6.17 -26.48
CA GLY A 188 21.31 7.19 -27.37
C GLY A 188 22.84 7.17 -27.56
N GLY A 189 23.54 6.20 -26.96
CA GLY A 189 25.00 6.03 -27.06
C GLY A 189 25.82 7.06 -26.27
N LYS A 190 25.21 7.77 -25.31
CA LYS A 190 25.84 8.94 -24.65
C LYS A 190 26.55 8.66 -23.32
N LYS A 191 26.44 7.46 -22.70
CA LYS A 191 27.24 7.07 -21.50
C LYS A 191 27.13 5.58 -21.16
N LYS A 192 28.15 5.04 -20.47
CA LYS A 192 28.11 3.71 -19.82
C LYS A 192 27.25 3.82 -18.55
N VAL A 193 26.22 2.97 -18.46
CA VAL A 193 25.34 2.80 -17.28
C VAL A 193 26.20 2.51 -16.05
N GLY A 194 26.06 3.28 -14.97
CA GLY A 194 26.85 3.05 -13.76
C GLY A 194 26.40 3.79 -12.51
N GLN A 195 25.85 5.01 -12.63
CA GLN A 195 25.51 5.82 -11.46
C GLN A 195 24.08 5.56 -10.92
N ALA A 196 23.01 5.52 -11.74
CA ALA A 196 21.67 5.22 -11.21
C ALA A 196 21.43 3.74 -10.90
N ALA A 197 22.16 2.80 -11.50
CA ALA A 197 22.10 1.41 -11.04
C ALA A 197 22.48 1.36 -9.54
N HIS A 198 23.51 2.12 -9.14
CA HIS A 198 23.95 2.23 -7.75
C HIS A 198 22.97 3.03 -6.85
N ASP A 199 22.30 4.06 -7.37
CA ASP A 199 21.28 4.78 -6.57
C ASP A 199 19.96 4.00 -6.45
N PHE A 200 19.54 3.27 -7.50
CA PHE A 200 18.39 2.37 -7.46
C PHE A 200 18.66 1.18 -6.56
N PHE A 201 19.91 0.69 -6.58
CA PHE A 201 20.37 -0.34 -5.67
C PHE A 201 20.14 0.04 -4.21
N LYS A 202 20.57 1.24 -3.80
CA LYS A 202 20.37 1.78 -2.45
C LYS A 202 18.92 1.99 -2.04
N ILE A 203 17.97 2.00 -2.97
CA ILE A 203 16.54 2.13 -2.66
C ILE A 203 15.97 0.78 -2.21
N TYR A 204 16.51 -0.31 -2.75
CA TYR A 204 16.04 -1.67 -2.51
C TYR A 204 16.96 -2.48 -1.59
N ASP A 205 18.21 -2.09 -1.37
CA ASP A 205 19.07 -2.61 -0.30
C ASP A 205 18.62 -1.98 1.03
N LEU A 206 17.65 -2.63 1.69
CA LEU A 206 16.96 -2.09 2.86
C LEU A 206 17.78 -2.27 4.13
N ASP A 207 18.56 -3.35 4.22
CA ASP A 207 19.42 -3.63 5.37
C ASP A 207 20.86 -3.14 5.21
N GLY A 208 21.25 -2.71 4.00
CA GLY A 208 22.55 -2.11 3.70
C GLY A 208 23.68 -3.14 3.57
N ASP A 209 23.38 -4.42 3.36
CA ASP A 209 24.37 -5.50 3.26
C ASP A 209 25.11 -5.53 1.91
N GLY A 210 24.69 -4.69 0.95
CA GLY A 210 25.30 -4.62 -0.37
C GLY A 210 24.75 -5.66 -1.35
N ALA A 211 23.60 -6.26 -1.05
CA ALA A 211 22.78 -7.07 -1.96
C ALA A 211 21.29 -6.66 -1.89
N ILE A 212 20.51 -6.91 -2.95
CA ILE A 212 19.05 -6.88 -2.87
C ILE A 212 18.56 -8.33 -2.84
N THR A 213 18.01 -8.73 -1.71
CA THR A 213 17.40 -10.04 -1.53
C THR A 213 15.98 -10.10 -2.08
N ARG A 214 15.42 -11.31 -2.17
CA ARG A 214 14.04 -11.52 -2.59
C ARG A 214 13.04 -10.84 -1.66
N GLU A 215 13.38 -10.76 -0.38
CA GLU A 215 12.59 -10.14 0.68
C GLU A 215 12.56 -8.61 0.55
N GLU A 216 13.62 -8.01 0.03
CA GLU A 216 13.72 -6.56 -0.17
C GLU A 216 13.18 -6.11 -1.54
N TRP A 217 13.12 -7.03 -2.50
CA TRP A 217 12.62 -6.75 -3.84
C TRP A 217 11.09 -6.56 -3.89
N GLY A 218 10.67 -5.33 -4.15
CA GLY A 218 9.26 -4.97 -4.28
C GLY A 218 8.59 -5.29 -5.64
N GLY A 219 9.31 -5.90 -6.60
CA GLY A 219 8.82 -6.19 -7.95
C GLY A 219 8.43 -7.65 -8.21
N ALA A 220 8.08 -7.98 -9.45
CA ALA A 220 7.71 -9.35 -9.85
C ALA A 220 8.90 -10.33 -9.70
N ALA A 221 8.59 -11.60 -9.38
CA ALA A 221 9.58 -12.66 -9.24
C ALA A 221 10.35 -12.96 -10.53
N SER A 222 9.67 -12.86 -11.68
CA SER A 222 10.29 -13.04 -12.99
C SER A 222 11.34 -11.97 -13.31
N VAL A 223 11.14 -10.75 -12.82
CA VAL A 223 12.11 -9.65 -13.00
C VAL A 223 13.30 -9.86 -12.08
N PHE A 224 13.08 -10.29 -10.84
CA PHE A 224 14.16 -10.64 -9.93
C PHE A 224 15.04 -11.75 -10.52
N ALA A 225 14.44 -12.85 -10.98
CA ALA A 225 15.17 -13.97 -11.60
C ALA A 225 15.85 -13.61 -12.92
N ALA A 226 15.45 -12.51 -13.58
CA ALA A 226 16.11 -12.01 -14.78
C ALA A 226 17.30 -11.06 -14.45
N LEU A 227 17.33 -10.53 -13.22
CA LEU A 227 18.37 -9.63 -12.73
C LEU A 227 19.42 -10.37 -11.90
N ASP A 228 19.05 -11.43 -11.18
CA ASP A 228 19.94 -12.39 -10.51
C ASP A 228 20.61 -13.27 -11.58
N LEU A 229 21.81 -12.87 -12.01
CA LEU A 229 22.47 -13.45 -13.19
C LEU A 229 23.26 -14.70 -12.83
N ASP A 230 23.76 -14.80 -11.60
CA ASP A 230 24.49 -15.97 -11.12
C ASP A 230 23.62 -16.99 -10.35
N GLY A 231 22.37 -16.61 -10.03
CA GLY A 231 21.37 -17.48 -9.43
C GLY A 231 21.57 -17.73 -7.94
N ASP A 232 22.30 -16.85 -7.25
CA ASP A 232 22.59 -16.98 -5.82
C ASP A 232 21.44 -16.48 -4.91
N GLY A 233 20.38 -15.93 -5.50
CA GLY A 233 19.20 -15.41 -4.79
C GLY A 233 19.40 -13.99 -4.27
N ARG A 234 20.44 -13.29 -4.71
CA ARG A 234 20.78 -11.91 -4.39
C ARG A 234 21.00 -11.17 -5.70
N ILE A 235 20.61 -9.90 -5.76
CA ILE A 235 20.96 -9.02 -6.87
C ILE A 235 22.05 -8.09 -6.37
N THR A 236 23.23 -8.14 -6.98
CA THR A 236 24.34 -7.20 -6.72
C THR A 236 24.21 -5.92 -7.56
N PRO A 237 24.93 -4.83 -7.24
CA PRO A 237 24.95 -3.63 -8.08
C PRO A 237 25.39 -3.92 -9.52
N GLU A 238 26.34 -4.84 -9.68
CA GLU A 238 26.86 -5.29 -10.98
C GLU A 238 25.79 -6.03 -11.77
N GLU A 239 25.07 -6.97 -11.14
CA GLU A 239 23.98 -7.73 -11.75
C GLU A 239 22.78 -6.85 -12.10
N LEU A 240 22.40 -5.94 -11.21
CA LEU A 240 21.37 -4.95 -11.49
C LEU A 240 21.75 -4.11 -12.71
N GLY A 241 23.01 -3.65 -12.78
CA GLY A 241 23.53 -2.91 -13.93
C GLY A 241 23.53 -3.72 -15.23
N ALA A 242 23.94 -4.99 -15.16
CA ALA A 242 24.04 -5.90 -16.31
C ALA A 242 22.68 -6.39 -16.81
N GLY A 243 21.79 -6.82 -15.91
CA GLY A 243 20.44 -7.30 -16.22
C GLY A 243 19.53 -6.21 -16.78
N LEU A 244 19.66 -4.97 -16.27
CA LEU A 244 19.01 -3.81 -16.89
C LEU A 244 19.55 -3.59 -18.32
N GLY A 245 20.84 -3.80 -18.59
CA GLY A 245 21.42 -3.74 -19.95
C GLY A 245 21.00 -4.89 -20.89
N GLY A 246 20.71 -6.06 -20.34
CA GLY A 246 20.44 -7.31 -21.07
C GLY A 246 19.01 -7.49 -21.60
N ALA A 247 18.03 -6.71 -21.14
CA ALA A 247 16.62 -6.85 -21.53
C ALA A 247 16.31 -6.59 -23.04
N PHE A 248 17.32 -6.30 -23.86
CA PHE A 248 17.21 -6.19 -25.32
C PHE A 248 18.06 -7.20 -26.12
N VAL A 249 18.56 -8.27 -25.49
CA VAL A 249 19.06 -9.46 -26.20
C VAL A 249 18.14 -10.65 -25.90
N LEU A 250 16.83 -10.45 -26.03
CA LEU A 250 15.96 -11.58 -26.38
C LEU A 250 16.25 -11.91 -27.85
N GLN A 251 16.64 -13.16 -28.06
CA GLN A 251 17.10 -13.77 -29.30
C GLN A 251 16.38 -13.25 -30.56
N LYS A 252 17.17 -12.97 -31.61
CA LYS A 252 16.67 -12.92 -32.99
C LYS A 252 16.04 -14.24 -33.39
#